data_AF-A0AAU4XW38-F1
#
_entry.id   AF-A0AAU4XW38-F1
#
_cell.length_a   1.000
_cell.length_b   1.000
_cell.length_c   1.000
_cell.angle_alpha   90.00
_cell.angle_beta   90.00
_cell.angle_gamma   90.00
#
_symmetry.space_group_name_H-M   'P 1'
#
loop_
_entity.id
_entity.type
_entity.pdbx_description
1 polymer ?
#
loop_
_entity_poly.entity_id
_entity_poly.type
_entity_poly.pdbx_seq_one_letter_code
_entity_poly.pdbx_strand_id
1 'polypeptide(L)'
;MLAAVREVRSGRTVSLAAPIDTSPGPDDAGPAEHRLTAPVDGEPVGKGLEFARDRFAMDILGDVDSHLDALCHVVYDGTLHGGVPAGDVLSPEGASALSVDLATRRRTGSFRSSAGPGVTGRRAPLRSLPRDAR
;
A
#
# COMPACT_ATOMS: atom_id res chain seq x y z
N MET A 1 14.98 -10.40 15.87
CA MET A 1 15.13 -8.94 15.68
C MET A 1 16.56 -8.45 15.92
N LEU A 2 17.22 -8.80 17.04
CA LEU A 2 18.58 -8.34 17.34
C LEU A 2 19.64 -8.64 16.26
N ALA A 3 19.55 -9.80 15.58
CA ALA A 3 20.44 -10.11 14.45
C ALA A 3 20.27 -9.13 13.29
N ALA A 4 19.02 -8.80 12.91
CA ALA A 4 18.74 -7.89 11.80
C ALA A 4 19.23 -6.46 12.07
N VAL A 5 19.14 -6.00 13.33
CA VAL A 5 19.65 -4.67 13.72
C VAL A 5 21.17 -4.57 13.51
N ARG A 6 21.91 -5.67 13.71
CA ARG A 6 23.36 -5.69 13.48
C ARG A 6 23.75 -5.56 12.01
N GLU A 7 22.83 -5.78 11.07
CA GLU A 7 23.09 -5.61 9.64
C GLU A 7 23.10 -4.12 9.21
N VAL A 8 22.57 -3.21 10.03
CA VAL A 8 22.58 -1.78 9.73
C VAL A 8 24.00 -1.23 9.93
N ARG A 9 24.69 -0.92 8.82
CA ARG A 9 26.06 -0.36 8.84
C ARG A 9 26.13 1.12 8.44
N SER A 10 25.35 1.54 7.44
CA SER A 10 25.45 2.89 6.88
C SER A 10 24.28 3.81 7.21
N GLY A 11 23.21 3.30 7.83
CA GLY A 11 21.98 4.06 8.08
C GLY A 11 21.18 4.44 6.83
N ARG A 12 21.59 3.99 5.63
CA ARG A 12 20.85 4.27 4.39
C ARG A 12 19.52 3.53 4.38
N THR A 13 18.44 4.25 4.08
CA THR A 13 17.09 3.71 3.92
C THR A 13 16.69 3.73 2.45
N VAL A 14 15.86 2.75 2.05
CA VAL A 14 15.26 2.65 0.72
C VAL A 14 13.80 2.26 0.93
N SER A 15 12.86 2.99 0.31
CA SER A 15 11.47 2.57 0.28
C SER A 15 11.31 1.36 -0.66
N LEU A 16 10.58 0.35 -0.22
CA LEU A 16 10.14 -0.77 -1.06
C LEU A 16 8.71 -0.58 -1.59
N ALA A 17 8.06 0.54 -1.26
CA ALA A 17 6.71 0.83 -1.73
C ALA A 17 6.73 1.32 -3.18
N ALA A 18 5.84 0.77 -3.99
CA ALA A 18 5.38 1.37 -5.22
C ALA A 18 4.61 2.67 -4.91
N PRO A 19 4.69 3.70 -5.77
CA PRO A 19 3.76 4.81 -5.73
C PRO A 19 2.33 4.28 -5.89
N ILE A 20 1.39 4.83 -5.12
CA ILE A 20 -0.02 4.45 -5.25
C ILE A 20 -0.51 4.91 -6.62
N ASP A 21 -1.07 3.98 -7.41
CA ASP A 21 -1.64 4.33 -8.70
C ASP A 21 -3.03 4.96 -8.54
N THR A 22 -3.25 6.06 -9.25
CA THR A 22 -4.54 6.78 -9.29
C THR A 22 -5.01 7.00 -10.72
N SER A 23 -4.36 6.36 -11.69
CA SER A 23 -4.66 6.49 -13.10
C SER A 23 -5.05 5.12 -13.66
N PRO A 24 -6.17 5.01 -14.41
CA PRO A 24 -6.56 3.74 -14.99
C PRO A 24 -5.48 3.21 -15.94
N GLY A 25 -5.12 1.95 -15.78
CA GLY A 25 -4.12 1.26 -16.58
C GLY A 25 -4.59 -0.13 -17.01
N PRO A 26 -3.92 -0.76 -17.99
CA PRO A 26 -4.20 -2.14 -18.37
C PRO A 26 -4.09 -3.13 -17.20
N ASP A 27 -3.18 -2.83 -16.26
CA ASP A 27 -2.88 -3.64 -15.08
C ASP A 27 -3.64 -3.15 -13.83
N ASP A 28 -4.42 -2.05 -13.95
CA ASP A 28 -5.19 -1.47 -12.85
C ASP A 28 -6.49 -0.83 -13.36
N ALA A 29 -7.55 -1.64 -13.39
CA ALA A 29 -8.89 -1.21 -13.80
C ALA A 29 -9.64 -0.44 -12.71
N GLY A 30 -9.18 -0.52 -11.45
CA GLY A 30 -9.81 0.10 -10.28
C GLY A 30 -8.80 0.90 -9.47
N PRO A 31 -8.16 1.93 -10.07
CA PRO A 31 -7.08 2.65 -9.43
C PRO A 31 -7.56 3.38 -8.19
N ALA A 32 -6.62 3.69 -7.29
CA ALA A 32 -6.95 4.39 -6.07
C ALA A 32 -7.54 5.79 -6.36
N GLU A 33 -8.57 6.15 -5.61
CA GLU A 33 -9.16 7.48 -5.64
C GLU A 33 -8.59 8.34 -4.51
N HIS A 34 -7.91 9.42 -4.86
CA HIS A 34 -7.50 10.46 -3.91
C HIS A 34 -8.17 11.78 -4.26
N ARG A 35 -8.87 12.38 -3.28
CA ARG A 35 -9.57 13.65 -3.48
C ARG A 35 -9.50 14.54 -2.25
N LEU A 36 -9.20 15.82 -2.45
CA LEU A 36 -9.37 16.84 -1.42
C LEU A 36 -10.86 17.04 -1.09
N THR A 37 -11.17 16.98 0.20
CA THR A 37 -12.50 17.23 0.79
C THR A 37 -12.58 18.56 1.52
N ALA A 38 -11.44 19.25 1.72
CA ALA A 38 -11.39 20.62 2.18
C ALA A 38 -10.18 21.36 1.57
N PRO A 39 -10.33 22.65 1.23
CA PRO A 39 -11.55 23.48 1.33
C PRO A 39 -12.65 23.03 0.35
N VAL A 40 -13.91 23.16 0.74
CA VAL A 40 -15.07 22.65 -0.04
C VAL A 40 -15.17 23.35 -1.40
N ASP A 41 -14.76 24.62 -1.46
CA ASP A 41 -14.82 25.49 -2.64
C ASP A 41 -13.50 25.52 -3.43
N GLY A 42 -12.56 24.61 -3.13
CA GLY A 42 -11.33 24.39 -3.88
C GLY A 42 -10.15 25.29 -3.50
N GLU A 43 -10.40 26.52 -3.05
CA GLU A 43 -9.33 27.45 -2.69
C GLU A 43 -9.33 27.84 -1.20
N PRO A 44 -8.17 27.83 -0.53
CA PRO A 44 -8.03 28.36 0.82
C PRO A 44 -8.36 29.86 0.86
N VAL A 45 -8.97 30.32 1.95
CA VAL A 45 -9.35 31.72 2.18
C VAL A 45 -8.11 32.60 2.46
N GLY A 46 -6.96 31.97 2.78
CA GLY A 46 -5.69 32.63 3.02
C GLY A 46 -5.65 33.45 4.32
N LYS A 47 -6.56 33.16 5.26
CA LYS A 47 -6.72 33.91 6.51
C LYS A 47 -6.97 32.98 7.69
N GLY A 48 -6.17 33.16 8.73
CA GLY A 48 -6.30 32.35 9.95
C GLY A 48 -5.82 30.91 9.73
N LEU A 49 -6.41 29.98 10.47
CA LEU A 49 -6.08 28.56 10.42
C LEU A 49 -7.03 27.84 9.46
N GLU A 50 -6.46 27.08 8.52
CA GLU A 50 -7.21 26.27 7.55
C GLU A 50 -6.67 24.85 7.52
N PHE A 51 -7.54 23.88 7.27
CA PHE A 51 -7.19 22.47 7.18
C PHE A 51 -7.47 21.95 5.78
N ALA A 52 -6.42 21.49 5.11
CA ALA A 52 -6.57 20.61 3.96
C ALA A 52 -6.99 19.22 4.48
N ARG A 53 -8.05 18.67 3.89
CA ARG A 53 -8.52 17.32 4.19
C ARG A 53 -8.70 16.57 2.89
N ASP A 54 -8.55 15.26 2.95
CA ASP A 54 -8.74 14.38 1.82
C ASP A 54 -9.60 13.17 2.16
N ARG A 55 -10.00 12.46 1.11
CA ARG A 55 -10.56 11.12 1.15
C ARG A 55 -9.72 10.27 0.22
N PHE A 56 -9.46 9.04 0.67
CA PHE A 56 -8.73 8.04 -0.08
C PHE A 56 -9.53 6.74 -0.11
N ALA A 57 -9.59 6.08 -1.25
CA ALA A 57 -10.18 4.76 -1.44
C ALA A 57 -9.32 3.94 -2.41
N MET A 58 -9.13 2.65 -2.14
CA MET A 58 -8.34 1.76 -3.00
C MET A 58 -8.77 0.31 -2.84
N ASP A 59 -8.54 -0.49 -3.88
CA ASP A 59 -8.54 -1.95 -3.79
C ASP A 59 -7.19 -2.42 -3.23
N ILE A 60 -7.19 -2.91 -1.99
CA ILE A 60 -5.95 -3.24 -1.24
C ILE A 60 -5.17 -4.41 -1.87
N LEU A 61 -5.83 -5.19 -2.72
CA LEU A 61 -5.27 -6.35 -3.42
C LEU A 61 -5.12 -6.08 -4.94
N GLY A 62 -5.14 -4.80 -5.35
CA GLY A 62 -4.83 -4.42 -6.72
C GLY A 62 -3.38 -4.78 -7.07
N ASP A 63 -3.13 -5.11 -8.34
CA ASP A 63 -1.86 -5.69 -8.78
C ASP A 63 -0.69 -4.68 -8.83
N VAL A 64 -0.99 -3.38 -8.80
CA VAL A 64 0.01 -2.32 -9.04
C VAL A 64 0.60 -1.71 -7.77
N ASP A 65 -0.09 -1.86 -6.64
CA ASP A 65 0.31 -1.27 -5.37
C ASP A 65 1.08 -2.27 -4.51
N SER A 66 2.02 -1.77 -3.70
CA SER A 66 2.72 -2.63 -2.73
C SER A 66 1.80 -3.04 -1.59
N HIS A 67 1.48 -4.33 -1.51
CA HIS A 67 0.59 -4.88 -0.51
C HIS A 67 1.17 -6.13 0.16
N LEU A 68 0.45 -6.61 1.18
CA LEU A 68 0.72 -7.88 1.85
C LEU A 68 -0.58 -8.68 1.90
N ASP A 69 -0.57 -9.84 1.27
CA ASP A 69 -1.70 -10.75 1.32
C ASP A 69 -1.79 -11.43 2.68
N ALA A 70 -2.98 -11.34 3.27
CA ALA A 70 -3.32 -12.12 4.45
C ALA A 70 -3.56 -13.59 4.07
N LEU A 71 -3.49 -14.49 5.05
CA LEU A 71 -3.75 -15.92 4.81
C LEU A 71 -5.22 -16.19 4.42
N CYS A 72 -6.12 -15.24 4.69
CA CYS A 72 -7.50 -15.27 4.23
C CYS A 72 -7.70 -14.79 2.78
N HIS A 73 -6.65 -14.35 2.08
CA HIS A 73 -6.75 -13.80 0.72
C HIS A 73 -7.18 -14.85 -0.31
N VAL A 74 -6.63 -16.07 -0.22
CA VAL A 74 -6.86 -17.12 -1.20
C VAL A 74 -7.78 -18.19 -0.64
N VAL A 75 -8.91 -18.41 -1.33
CA VAL A 75 -9.81 -19.55 -1.10
C VAL A 75 -9.52 -20.61 -2.16
N TYR A 76 -9.30 -21.84 -1.73
CA TYR A 76 -9.17 -23.00 -2.61
C TYR A 76 -10.08 -24.12 -2.12
N ASP A 77 -10.93 -24.63 -3.02
CA ASP A 77 -11.88 -25.70 -2.73
C ASP A 77 -12.73 -25.44 -1.47
N GLY A 78 -13.24 -24.20 -1.35
CA GLY A 78 -14.07 -23.76 -0.22
C GLY A 78 -13.31 -23.54 1.10
N THR A 79 -11.99 -23.69 1.12
CA THR A 79 -11.16 -23.55 2.33
C THR A 79 -10.06 -22.51 2.19
N LEU A 80 -9.63 -21.97 3.33
CA LEU A 80 -8.48 -21.10 3.48
C LEU A 80 -7.25 -21.90 3.96
N HIS A 81 -6.13 -21.21 4.15
CA HIS A 81 -4.93 -21.80 4.75
C HIS A 81 -5.26 -22.60 6.03
N GLY A 82 -4.74 -23.82 6.13
CA GLY A 82 -4.97 -24.71 7.26
C GLY A 82 -6.35 -25.41 7.27
N GLY A 83 -7.10 -25.35 6.17
CA GLY A 83 -8.38 -26.07 6.01
C GLY A 83 -9.58 -25.37 6.66
N VAL A 84 -9.47 -24.10 6.99
CA VAL A 84 -10.57 -23.31 7.58
C VAL A 84 -11.67 -23.11 6.52
N PRO A 85 -12.94 -23.48 6.77
CA PRO A 85 -14.02 -23.23 5.82
C PRO A 85 -14.20 -21.73 5.58
N ALA A 86 -14.12 -21.30 4.32
CA ALA A 86 -14.14 -19.87 3.98
C ALA A 86 -15.49 -19.22 4.34
N GLY A 87 -16.60 -19.94 4.12
CA GLY A 87 -17.95 -19.46 4.41
C GLY A 87 -18.23 -19.18 5.88
N ASP A 88 -17.41 -19.71 6.79
CA ASP A 88 -17.58 -19.52 8.23
C ASP A 88 -16.88 -18.24 8.73
N VAL A 89 -15.89 -17.75 7.99
CA VAL A 89 -14.98 -16.69 8.48
C VAL A 89 -14.90 -15.46 7.58
N LEU A 90 -15.40 -15.53 6.35
CA LEU A 90 -15.44 -14.40 5.41
C LEU A 90 -16.85 -13.81 5.32
N SER A 91 -16.92 -12.48 5.41
CA SER A 91 -18.16 -11.72 5.18
C SER A 91 -17.84 -10.38 4.49
N PRO A 92 -18.86 -9.62 4.04
CA PRO A 92 -18.66 -8.26 3.54
C PRO A 92 -18.00 -7.30 4.56
N GLU A 93 -18.13 -7.58 5.85
CA GLU A 93 -17.51 -6.82 6.94
C GLU A 93 -16.04 -7.20 7.17
N GLY A 94 -15.55 -8.28 6.57
CA GLY A 94 -14.14 -8.69 6.59
C GLY A 94 -13.92 -10.17 6.91
N ALA A 95 -12.70 -10.49 7.34
CA ALA A 95 -12.30 -11.84 7.73
C ALA A 95 -12.13 -11.95 9.25
N SER A 96 -12.89 -12.84 9.90
CA SER A 96 -12.82 -13.05 11.36
C SER A 96 -11.64 -13.93 11.79
N ALA A 97 -11.01 -14.62 10.84
CA ALA A 97 -9.81 -15.44 11.03
C ALA A 97 -8.81 -15.20 9.90
N LEU A 98 -7.54 -15.49 10.17
CA LEU A 98 -6.46 -15.45 9.17
C LEU A 98 -6.23 -14.07 8.51
N SER A 99 -6.75 -13.01 9.14
CA SER A 99 -6.57 -11.63 8.70
C SER A 99 -5.14 -11.13 8.88
N VAL A 100 -4.84 -9.99 8.28
CA VAL A 100 -3.52 -9.34 8.34
C VAL A 100 -3.13 -8.92 9.77
N ASP A 101 -4.09 -8.87 10.70
CA ASP A 101 -3.86 -8.50 12.10
C ASP A 101 -2.94 -9.48 12.83
N LEU A 102 -2.94 -10.74 12.40
CA LEU A 102 -2.01 -11.77 12.90
C LEU A 102 -0.54 -11.37 12.66
N ALA A 103 -0.27 -10.57 11.63
CA ALA A 103 1.07 -10.13 11.28
C ALA A 103 1.51 -8.84 11.99
N THR A 104 0.67 -8.19 12.80
CA THR A 104 0.96 -6.87 13.40
C THR A 104 2.30 -6.77 14.15
N ARG A 105 2.80 -7.87 14.72
CA ARG A 105 4.07 -7.90 15.47
C ARG A 105 5.26 -8.49 14.71
N ARG A 106 5.07 -9.07 13.52
CA ARG A 106 6.10 -9.87 12.83
C ARG A 106 6.46 -9.36 11.42
N ARG A 107 6.27 -8.07 11.16
CA ARG A 107 6.65 -7.42 9.88
C ARG A 107 8.09 -6.86 9.87
N THR A 108 8.78 -6.85 11.01
CA THR A 108 10.16 -6.35 11.14
C THR A 108 11.16 -7.49 11.30
N GLY A 109 12.24 -7.45 10.53
CA GLY A 109 13.18 -8.58 10.46
C GLY A 109 14.34 -8.33 9.52
N SER A 110 15.10 -9.39 9.24
CA SER A 110 16.12 -9.38 8.20
C SER A 110 15.46 -9.74 6.87
N PHE A 111 15.68 -8.92 5.85
CA PHE A 111 15.21 -9.16 4.49
C PHE A 111 16.42 -9.19 3.56
N ARG A 112 16.41 -10.09 2.59
CA ARG A 112 17.45 -10.21 1.57
C ARG A 112 16.82 -9.94 0.21
N SER A 113 17.36 -8.97 -0.52
CA SER A 113 16.99 -8.81 -1.92
C SER A 113 17.64 -9.92 -2.75
N SER A 114 16.87 -10.48 -3.68
CA SER A 114 17.37 -11.29 -4.78
C SER A 114 16.91 -10.65 -6.07
N ALA A 115 17.83 -10.39 -7.01
CA ALA A 115 17.47 -9.90 -8.33
C ALA A 115 17.20 -11.10 -9.26
N GLY A 116 15.96 -11.24 -9.72
CA GLY A 116 15.62 -12.10 -10.86
C GLY A 116 16.01 -11.45 -12.20
N PRO A 117 15.86 -12.16 -13.34
CA PRO A 117 16.01 -11.54 -14.66
C PRO A 117 15.06 -10.33 -14.75
N GLY A 118 15.63 -9.17 -15.07
CA GLY A 118 14.97 -7.88 -14.84
C GLY A 118 13.67 -7.71 -15.61
N VAL A 119 12.58 -7.45 -14.90
CA VAL A 119 11.44 -6.72 -15.45
C VAL A 119 11.83 -5.24 -15.41
N THR A 120 12.06 -4.64 -16.57
CA THR A 120 12.32 -3.20 -16.69
C THR A 120 11.01 -2.44 -16.47
N GLY A 121 10.64 -2.22 -15.21
CA GLY A 121 9.55 -1.32 -14.86
C GLY A 121 9.85 0.09 -15.36
N ARG A 122 8.90 0.72 -16.05
CA ARG A 122 9.01 2.14 -16.43
C ARG A 122 9.11 2.96 -15.16
N ARG A 123 10.21 3.69 -14.98
CA ARG A 123 10.28 4.74 -13.96
C ARG A 123 9.28 5.83 -14.35
N ALA A 124 8.27 6.07 -13.53
CA ALA A 124 7.51 7.31 -13.62
C ALA A 124 8.49 8.49 -13.48
N PRO A 125 8.47 9.49 -14.37
CA PRO A 125 9.33 10.64 -14.24
C PRO A 125 8.94 11.42 -12.97
N LEU A 126 9.94 11.74 -12.15
CA LEU A 126 9.79 12.71 -11.07
C LEU A 126 9.32 14.03 -11.71
N ARG A 127 8.09 14.46 -11.45
CA ARG A 127 7.65 15.82 -11.77
C ARG A 127 8.50 16.78 -10.94
N SER A 128 9.45 17.44 -11.59
CA SER A 128 10.17 18.57 -11.00
C SER A 128 9.18 19.70 -10.79
N LEU A 129 8.98 20.11 -9.54
CA LEU A 129 8.33 21.38 -9.23
C LEU A 129 9.17 22.52 -9.83
N PRO A 130 8.56 23.52 -10.49
CA PRO A 130 9.28 24.67 -10.99
C PRO A 130 9.93 25.41 -9.81
N ARG A 131 11.26 25.46 -9.84
CA ARG A 131 12.05 26.42 -9.05
C ARG A 131 11.81 27.78 -9.68
N ASP A 132 10.77 28.49 -9.26
CA ASP A 132 10.69 29.96 -9.30
C ASP A 132 9.37 30.40 -8.65
N ALA A 133 9.41 30.55 -7.33
CA ALA A 133 8.54 31.45 -6.58
C ALA A 133 9.38 31.95 -5.40
N ARG A 134 10.10 33.05 -5.63
CA ARG A 134 10.64 33.92 -4.58
C ARG A 134 9.63 35.02 -4.29
#